data_AF-L9XHX6-F1
#
_entry.id   AF-L9XHX6-F1
#
_cell.length_a   1.000
_cell.length_b   1.000
_cell.length_c   1.000
_cell.angle_alpha   90.00
_cell.angle_beta   90.00
_cell.angle_gamma   90.00
#
_symmetry.space_group_name_H-M   'P 1'
#
loop_
_entity.id
_entity.type
_entity.pdbx_description
1 polymer ?
#
loop_
_entity_poly.entity_id
_entity_poly.type
_entity_poly.pdbx_seq_one_letter_code
_entity_poly.pdbx_strand_id
1 'polypeptide(L)'
;MRDVCIVGGGVAGLAASIFTARAGLDTLVVDGGESILARNASLENYPGFPDGIDARRYLQLTREQAKNAGATFELGHVEGVTAIDETVLERGFVLETDGGDPLEARRVIAASWSDSDYLVPLDVGRLQRGNKHFVSVDEGGRTAVDGVYAAGRIADEPHQAIIAAGHGAKVGFAVIHDADVNYYQDWVVPEGYFTGRGREVPPACEEIDDEERRRRDERARETMVEALSEPLEERPTMHPSVERDRE
;
A
#
# COMPACT_ATOMS: atom_id res chain seq x y z
N MET A 1 -14.00 -7.53 11.81
CA MET A 1 -13.94 -6.81 10.53
C MET A 1 -12.89 -5.71 10.60
N ARG A 2 -11.91 -5.73 9.68
CA ARG A 2 -10.90 -4.68 9.51
C ARG A 2 -11.55 -3.43 8.87
N ASP A 3 -10.95 -2.26 9.03
CA ASP A 3 -11.41 -1.08 8.30
C ASP A 3 -11.00 -1.12 6.83
N VAL A 4 -9.79 -1.60 6.56
CA VAL A 4 -9.23 -1.71 5.20
C VAL A 4 -8.44 -3.02 5.06
N CYS A 5 -8.73 -3.78 4.00
CA CYS A 5 -7.89 -4.87 3.55
C CYS A 5 -7.28 -4.55 2.19
N ILE A 6 -5.96 -4.68 2.08
CA ILE A 6 -5.19 -4.38 0.87
C ILE A 6 -4.67 -5.69 0.30
N VAL A 7 -5.04 -5.99 -0.95
CA VAL A 7 -4.63 -7.20 -1.66
C VAL A 7 -3.37 -6.89 -2.49
N GLY A 8 -2.21 -7.29 -1.97
CA GLY A 8 -0.90 -7.14 -2.58
C GLY A 8 0.06 -6.23 -1.80
N GLY A 9 1.19 -6.78 -1.34
CA GLY A 9 2.27 -6.05 -0.66
C GLY A 9 3.32 -5.44 -1.61
N GLY A 10 2.93 -5.15 -2.85
CA GLY A 10 3.77 -4.42 -3.80
C GLY A 10 3.82 -2.92 -3.50
N VAL A 11 4.52 -2.16 -4.35
CA VAL A 11 4.77 -0.73 -4.14
C VAL A 11 3.49 0.09 -3.91
N ALA A 12 2.44 -0.14 -4.69
CA ALA A 12 1.17 0.57 -4.55
C ALA A 12 0.45 0.23 -3.23
N GLY A 13 0.39 -1.06 -2.89
CA GLY A 13 -0.25 -1.51 -1.64
C GLY A 13 0.49 -1.04 -0.40
N LEU A 14 1.83 -1.03 -0.43
CA LEU A 14 2.65 -0.48 0.65
C LEU A 14 2.47 1.03 0.82
N ALA A 15 2.38 1.79 -0.28
CA ALA A 15 2.09 3.22 -0.20
C ALA A 15 0.69 3.48 0.38
N ALA A 16 -0.33 2.75 -0.10
CA ALA A 16 -1.70 2.86 0.41
C ALA A 16 -1.79 2.48 1.90
N SER A 17 -1.05 1.45 2.33
CA SER A 17 -1.07 0.98 3.72
C SER A 17 -0.44 1.98 4.68
N ILE A 18 0.63 2.67 4.28
CA ILE A 18 1.21 3.77 5.07
C ILE A 18 0.16 4.85 5.33
N PHE A 19 -0.56 5.29 4.30
CA PHE A 19 -1.56 6.36 4.45
C PHE A 19 -2.72 5.93 5.34
N THR A 20 -3.34 4.80 5.03
CA THR A 20 -4.50 4.29 5.77
C THR A 20 -4.17 3.99 7.23
N ALA A 21 -3.01 3.37 7.52
CA ALA A 21 -2.57 3.11 8.88
C ALA A 21 -2.22 4.40 9.64
N ARG A 22 -1.55 5.38 9.00
CA ARG A 22 -1.28 6.70 9.63
C ARG A 22 -2.56 7.45 9.99
N ALA A 23 -3.65 7.22 9.26
CA ALA A 23 -4.97 7.74 9.60
C ALA A 23 -5.66 6.99 10.74
N GLY A 24 -5.04 5.95 11.31
CA GLY A 24 -5.59 5.17 12.41
C GLY A 24 -6.61 4.13 11.98
N LEU A 25 -6.74 3.85 10.67
CA LEU A 25 -7.59 2.75 10.19
C LEU A 25 -6.93 1.40 10.48
N ASP A 26 -7.72 0.44 10.95
CA ASP A 26 -7.27 -0.94 11.11
C ASP A 26 -6.99 -1.56 9.73
N THR A 27 -5.71 -1.53 9.36
CA THR A 27 -5.22 -1.81 8.01
C THR A 27 -4.48 -3.14 7.98
N LEU A 28 -4.97 -4.06 7.14
CA LEU A 28 -4.34 -5.34 6.86
C LEU A 28 -3.87 -5.37 5.40
N VAL A 29 -2.65 -5.85 5.17
CA VAL A 29 -2.13 -6.16 3.83
C VAL A 29 -1.97 -7.67 3.70
N VAL A 30 -2.70 -8.27 2.75
CA VAL A 30 -2.50 -9.66 2.33
C VAL A 30 -1.49 -9.66 1.20
N ASP A 31 -0.34 -10.26 1.41
CA ASP A 31 0.81 -10.21 0.49
C ASP A 31 1.26 -11.61 0.11
N GLY A 32 1.26 -11.92 -1.19
CA GLY A 32 1.80 -13.19 -1.71
C GLY A 32 3.32 -13.24 -1.76
N GLY A 33 4.02 -12.13 -1.46
CA GLY A 33 5.49 -12.07 -1.46
C GLY A 33 6.14 -11.98 -2.85
N GLU A 34 5.33 -11.84 -3.91
CA GLU A 34 5.78 -11.89 -5.31
C GLU A 34 5.78 -10.53 -6.00
N SER A 35 6.18 -9.46 -5.29
CA SER A 35 6.29 -8.13 -5.89
C SER A 35 7.19 -8.17 -7.13
N ILE A 36 6.68 -7.75 -8.28
CA ILE A 36 7.45 -7.72 -9.54
C ILE A 36 8.67 -6.81 -9.43
N LEU A 37 8.62 -5.78 -8.56
CA LEU A 37 9.77 -4.93 -8.32
C LEU A 37 10.97 -5.76 -7.80
N ALA A 38 10.74 -6.78 -6.97
CA ALA A 38 11.80 -7.63 -6.40
C ALA A 38 12.61 -8.42 -7.43
N ARG A 39 12.11 -8.55 -8.67
CA ARG A 39 12.83 -9.19 -9.79
C ARG A 39 13.91 -8.30 -10.40
N ASN A 40 13.90 -7.00 -10.12
CA ASN A 40 14.87 -6.05 -10.66
C ASN A 40 16.14 -6.07 -9.80
N ALA A 41 17.31 -5.95 -10.45
CA ALA A 41 18.59 -5.93 -9.76
C ALA A 41 18.83 -4.62 -8.98
N SER A 42 18.34 -3.50 -9.51
CA SER A 42 18.48 -2.17 -8.91
C SER A 42 17.28 -1.30 -9.29
N LEU A 43 16.88 -0.42 -8.38
CA LEU A 43 15.87 0.61 -8.57
C LEU A 43 16.56 1.97 -8.67
N GLU A 44 16.78 2.44 -9.90
CA GLU A 44 17.59 3.65 -10.15
C GLU A 44 16.76 4.91 -10.42
N ASN A 45 15.46 4.77 -10.65
CA ASN A 45 14.58 5.88 -11.03
C ASN A 45 13.58 6.30 -9.93
N TYR A 46 13.93 6.06 -8.66
CA TYR A 46 13.13 6.45 -7.51
C TYR A 46 13.79 7.64 -6.78
N PRO A 47 13.15 8.82 -6.72
CA PRO A 47 13.73 10.00 -6.07
C PRO A 47 14.14 9.75 -4.62
N GLY A 48 15.32 10.26 -4.24
CA GLY A 48 15.90 10.07 -2.90
C GLY A 48 17.03 9.04 -2.86
N PHE A 49 17.19 8.21 -3.91
CA PHE A 49 18.28 7.25 -4.04
C PHE A 49 19.21 7.66 -5.19
N PRO A 50 20.23 8.50 -4.94
CA PRO A 50 21.04 9.12 -5.99
C PRO A 50 21.78 8.11 -6.88
N ASP A 51 22.21 6.98 -6.31
CA ASP A 51 22.87 5.88 -7.02
C ASP A 51 21.95 4.65 -7.16
N GLY A 52 20.64 4.86 -6.95
CA GLY A 52 19.66 3.78 -6.83
C GLY A 52 19.73 3.02 -5.51
N ILE A 53 18.88 2.00 -5.39
CA ILE A 53 18.79 1.10 -4.25
C ILE A 53 18.44 -0.30 -4.72
N ASP A 54 18.86 -1.32 -3.99
CA ASP A 54 18.36 -2.69 -4.20
C ASP A 54 16.83 -2.72 -4.11
N ALA A 55 16.18 -3.26 -5.14
CA ALA A 55 14.72 -3.24 -5.26
C ALA A 55 14.00 -3.95 -4.09
N ARG A 56 14.62 -4.99 -3.51
CA ARG A 56 14.06 -5.73 -2.36
C ARG A 56 14.32 -4.99 -1.06
N ARG A 57 15.49 -4.36 -0.93
CA ARG A 57 15.78 -3.49 0.21
C ARG A 57 14.77 -2.34 0.29
N TYR A 58 14.46 -1.73 -0.85
CA TYR A 58 13.39 -0.72 -0.92
C TYR A 58 12.05 -1.26 -0.44
N LEU A 59 11.63 -2.46 -0.89
CA LEU A 59 10.38 -3.08 -0.45
C LEU A 59 10.38 -3.40 1.05
N GLN A 60 11.49 -3.93 1.59
CA GLN A 60 11.66 -4.22 3.01
C GLN A 60 11.53 -2.95 3.87
N LEU A 61 12.24 -1.89 3.51
CA LEU A 61 12.19 -0.59 4.19
C LEU A 61 10.79 0.04 4.11
N THR A 62 10.14 -0.03 2.95
CA THR A 62 8.77 0.51 2.78
C THR A 62 7.76 -0.31 3.60
N ARG A 63 7.93 -1.64 3.68
CA ARG A 63 7.12 -2.51 4.53
C ARG A 63 7.32 -2.21 6.01
N GLU A 64 8.55 -1.96 6.43
CA GLU A 64 8.85 -1.54 7.80
C GLU A 64 8.20 -0.18 8.12
N GLN A 65 8.26 0.78 7.19
CA GLN A 65 7.56 2.05 7.34
C GLN A 65 6.05 1.87 7.50
N ALA A 66 5.42 1.00 6.71
CA ALA A 66 4.01 0.67 6.85
C ALA A 66 3.69 0.04 8.21
N LYS A 67 4.54 -0.87 8.72
CA LYS A 67 4.39 -1.45 10.07
C LYS A 67 4.52 -0.38 11.16
N ASN A 68 5.49 0.52 11.04
CA ASN A 68 5.69 1.63 11.98
C ASN A 68 4.50 2.60 11.99
N ALA A 69 3.78 2.71 10.86
CA ALA A 69 2.52 3.44 10.76
C ALA A 69 1.33 2.71 11.39
N GLY A 70 1.42 1.40 11.66
CA GLY A 70 0.37 0.58 12.25
C GLY A 70 -0.23 -0.48 11.32
N ALA A 71 0.23 -0.60 10.08
CA ALA A 71 -0.28 -1.63 9.16
C ALA A 71 0.16 -3.04 9.60
N THR A 72 -0.75 -3.99 9.50
CA THR A 72 -0.48 -5.42 9.74
C THR A 72 -0.37 -6.17 8.41
N PHE A 73 0.29 -7.33 8.43
CA PHE A 73 0.57 -8.10 7.22
C PHE A 73 0.27 -9.58 7.43
N GLU A 74 -0.30 -10.20 6.41
CA GLU A 74 -0.53 -11.64 6.33
C GLU A 74 0.04 -12.18 5.03
N LEU A 75 0.73 -13.32 5.09
CA LEU A 75 1.23 -14.00 3.91
C LEU A 75 0.10 -14.85 3.34
N GLY A 76 -0.25 -14.63 2.07
CA GLY A 76 -1.28 -15.42 1.41
C GLY A 76 -1.75 -14.79 0.10
N HIS A 77 -2.62 -15.52 -0.60
CA HIS A 77 -3.29 -15.07 -1.81
C HIS A 77 -4.79 -14.94 -1.57
N VAL A 78 -5.38 -13.85 -2.08
CA VAL A 78 -6.83 -13.69 -2.08
C VAL A 78 -7.37 -14.30 -3.37
N GLU A 79 -8.25 -15.29 -3.24
CA GLU A 79 -8.84 -16.04 -4.35
C GLU A 79 -10.19 -15.47 -4.79
N GLY A 80 -10.90 -14.81 -3.87
CA GLY A 80 -12.22 -14.25 -4.13
C GLY A 80 -12.58 -13.16 -3.14
N VAL A 81 -13.35 -12.18 -3.60
CA VAL A 81 -13.96 -11.15 -2.74
C VAL A 81 -15.44 -11.08 -3.05
N THR A 82 -16.27 -11.16 -2.00
CA THR A 82 -17.72 -11.05 -2.10
C THR A 82 -18.24 -9.99 -1.15
N ALA A 83 -19.36 -9.35 -1.50
CA ALA A 83 -20.03 -8.41 -0.61
C ALA A 83 -20.72 -9.18 0.53
N ILE A 84 -20.67 -8.64 1.73
CA ILE A 84 -21.49 -9.14 2.85
C ILE A 84 -22.96 -8.84 2.53
N ASP A 85 -23.83 -9.83 2.75
CA ASP A 85 -25.26 -9.80 2.41
C ASP A 85 -25.97 -8.52 2.89
N GLU A 86 -26.81 -7.93 2.02
CA GLU A 86 -27.56 -6.70 2.24
C GLU A 86 -28.52 -6.75 3.45
N THR A 87 -28.81 -7.93 3.98
CA THR A 87 -29.58 -8.11 5.22
C THR A 87 -28.82 -7.74 6.50
N VAL A 88 -27.50 -7.54 6.41
CA VAL A 88 -26.63 -7.12 7.50
C VAL A 88 -26.56 -5.58 7.54
N LEU A 89 -26.68 -4.99 8.74
CA LEU A 89 -26.67 -3.53 8.94
C LEU A 89 -25.33 -2.85 8.57
N GLU A 90 -24.24 -3.62 8.45
CA GLU A 90 -22.90 -3.13 8.10
C GLU A 90 -22.49 -3.60 6.71
N ARG A 91 -22.22 -2.63 5.82
CA ARG A 91 -21.62 -2.88 4.51
C ARG A 91 -20.16 -3.33 4.68
N GLY A 92 -19.73 -4.32 3.91
CA GLY A 92 -18.36 -4.80 3.91
C GLY A 92 -18.16 -5.96 2.94
N PHE A 93 -17.00 -6.58 3.03
CA PHE A 93 -16.54 -7.61 2.10
C PHE A 93 -15.93 -8.79 2.85
N VAL A 94 -16.15 -9.98 2.32
CA VAL A 94 -15.44 -11.21 2.70
C VAL A 94 -14.39 -11.50 1.64
N LEU A 95 -13.15 -11.70 2.06
CA LEU A 95 -12.02 -12.10 1.23
C LEU A 95 -11.67 -13.56 1.55
N GLU A 96 -11.79 -14.43 0.55
CA GLU A 96 -11.36 -15.81 0.62
C GLU A 96 -9.85 -15.88 0.36
N THR A 97 -9.12 -16.56 1.24
CA THR A 97 -7.66 -16.72 1.14
C THR A 97 -7.28 -18.18 0.88
N ASP A 98 -6.18 -18.41 0.19
CA ASP A 98 -5.66 -19.73 -0.19
C ASP A 98 -5.22 -20.63 1.00
N GLY A 99 -5.06 -20.07 2.20
CA GLY A 99 -4.44 -20.78 3.34
C GLY A 99 -5.01 -20.49 4.72
N GLY A 100 -6.19 -19.88 4.84
CA GLY A 100 -6.69 -19.38 6.12
C GLY A 100 -8.21 -19.23 6.21
N ASP A 101 -8.66 -18.73 7.37
CA ASP A 101 -10.06 -18.32 7.57
C ASP A 101 -10.37 -17.09 6.72
N PRO A 102 -11.59 -16.96 6.17
CA PRO A 102 -11.97 -15.77 5.42
C PRO A 102 -11.78 -14.48 6.22
N LEU A 103 -11.27 -13.45 5.56
CA LEU A 103 -11.05 -12.14 6.16
C LEU A 103 -12.25 -11.23 5.89
N GLU A 104 -12.64 -10.43 6.87
CA GLU A 104 -13.70 -9.42 6.68
C GLU A 104 -13.12 -8.02 6.75
N ALA A 105 -13.50 -7.17 5.79
CA ALA A 105 -13.11 -5.77 5.75
C ALA A 105 -14.23 -4.84 5.28
N ARG A 106 -14.27 -3.62 5.82
CA ARG A 106 -15.21 -2.59 5.35
C ARG A 106 -14.87 -2.06 3.96
N ARG A 107 -13.58 -2.03 3.63
CA ARG A 107 -13.05 -1.54 2.35
C ARG A 107 -11.95 -2.47 1.84
N VAL A 108 -11.86 -2.58 0.52
CA VAL A 108 -10.84 -3.40 -0.16
C VAL A 108 -10.05 -2.54 -1.14
N ILE A 109 -8.72 -2.57 -1.03
CA ILE A 109 -7.82 -1.98 -2.03
C ILE A 109 -7.14 -3.09 -2.82
N ALA A 110 -7.44 -3.18 -4.11
CA ALA A 110 -6.78 -4.09 -5.03
C ALA A 110 -5.44 -3.51 -5.50
N ALA A 111 -4.32 -4.15 -5.15
CA ALA A 111 -2.96 -3.72 -5.49
C ALA A 111 -2.07 -4.87 -6.02
N SER A 112 -2.70 -5.93 -6.54
CA SER A 112 -2.15 -7.22 -6.99
C SER A 112 -1.58 -7.20 -8.42
N TRP A 113 -0.86 -6.15 -8.78
CA TRP A 113 -0.29 -5.94 -10.12
C TRP A 113 -1.30 -5.92 -11.27
N SER A 114 -1.59 -7.02 -11.96
CA SER A 114 -2.62 -7.06 -13.01
C SER A 114 -3.58 -8.23 -12.85
N ASP A 115 -3.45 -8.97 -11.75
CA ASP A 115 -4.44 -9.98 -11.39
C ASP A 115 -5.65 -9.28 -10.76
N SER A 116 -6.80 -9.50 -11.35
CA SER A 116 -8.10 -8.96 -10.92
C SER A 116 -9.17 -10.05 -10.87
N ASP A 117 -8.79 -11.33 -10.94
CA ASP A 117 -9.76 -12.44 -11.03
C ASP A 117 -10.57 -12.58 -9.74
N TYR A 118 -9.97 -12.35 -8.58
CA TYR A 118 -10.67 -12.35 -7.29
C TYR A 118 -11.75 -11.26 -7.15
N LEU A 119 -11.77 -10.26 -8.04
CA LEU A 119 -12.80 -9.20 -8.06
C LEU A 119 -13.97 -9.50 -8.99
N VAL A 120 -13.91 -10.59 -9.76
CA VAL A 120 -15.00 -10.99 -10.69
C VAL A 120 -16.38 -11.02 -10.01
N PRO A 121 -16.54 -11.54 -8.78
CA PRO A 121 -17.85 -11.61 -8.15
C PRO A 121 -18.49 -10.25 -7.85
N LEU A 122 -17.70 -9.17 -7.81
CA LEU A 122 -18.18 -7.83 -7.45
C LEU A 122 -18.55 -6.94 -8.64
N ASP A 123 -18.29 -7.37 -9.88
CA ASP A 123 -18.54 -6.57 -11.09
C ASP A 123 -17.94 -5.15 -11.05
N VAL A 124 -16.67 -5.05 -10.63
CA VAL A 124 -15.94 -3.77 -10.45
C VAL A 124 -15.63 -2.99 -11.75
N GLY A 125 -16.14 -3.43 -12.91
CA GLY A 125 -15.83 -2.83 -14.21
C GLY A 125 -14.44 -3.21 -14.73
N ARG A 126 -14.23 -4.52 -14.99
CA ARG A 126 -12.97 -5.04 -15.54
C ARG A 126 -12.82 -4.69 -17.03
N LEU A 127 -11.64 -4.25 -17.43
CA LEU A 127 -11.28 -3.92 -18.81
C LEU A 127 -10.15 -4.83 -19.31
N GLN A 128 -10.35 -5.49 -20.44
CA GLN A 128 -9.30 -6.29 -21.07
C GLN A 128 -8.50 -5.44 -22.08
N ARG A 129 -7.17 -5.42 -21.94
CA ARG A 129 -6.26 -4.86 -22.95
C ARG A 129 -5.13 -5.86 -23.23
N GLY A 130 -5.18 -6.49 -24.40
CA GLY A 130 -4.31 -7.61 -24.73
C GLY A 130 -4.55 -8.79 -23.79
N ASN A 131 -3.48 -9.32 -23.19
CA ASN A 131 -3.55 -10.46 -22.26
C ASN A 131 -3.73 -10.04 -20.80
N LYS A 132 -3.99 -8.76 -20.52
CA LYS A 132 -4.11 -8.24 -19.15
C LYS A 132 -5.50 -7.69 -18.89
N HIS A 133 -5.93 -7.85 -17.64
CA HIS A 133 -7.17 -7.27 -17.13
C HIS A 133 -6.84 -6.13 -16.18
N PHE A 134 -7.55 -5.03 -16.34
CA PHE A 134 -7.46 -3.84 -15.51
C PHE A 134 -8.81 -3.60 -14.85
N VAL A 135 -8.82 -2.82 -13.78
CA VAL A 135 -10.02 -2.36 -13.10
C VAL A 135 -10.23 -0.89 -13.45
N SER A 136 -11.43 -0.55 -13.92
CA SER A 136 -11.80 0.84 -14.19
C SER A 136 -11.91 1.60 -12.87
N VAL A 137 -11.25 2.75 -12.78
CA VAL A 137 -11.30 3.62 -11.60
C VAL A 137 -11.46 5.09 -11.96
N ASP A 138 -11.95 5.88 -10.99
CA ASP A 138 -11.86 7.34 -11.04
C ASP A 138 -10.44 7.85 -10.73
N GLU A 139 -10.24 9.18 -10.70
CA GLU A 139 -8.94 9.80 -10.41
C GLU A 139 -8.39 9.46 -9.00
N GLY A 140 -9.27 9.10 -8.06
CA GLY A 140 -8.91 8.70 -6.70
C GLY A 140 -8.71 7.19 -6.54
N GLY A 141 -8.89 6.39 -7.59
CA GLY A 141 -8.78 4.94 -7.53
C GLY A 141 -10.05 4.21 -7.10
N ARG A 142 -11.22 4.88 -7.04
CA ARG A 142 -12.50 4.25 -6.70
C ARG A 142 -13.05 3.47 -7.87
N THR A 143 -13.56 2.26 -7.61
CA THR A 143 -14.24 1.44 -8.63
C THR A 143 -15.74 1.79 -8.72
N ALA A 144 -16.49 1.08 -9.55
CA ALA A 144 -17.95 1.17 -9.59
C ALA A 144 -18.64 0.62 -8.32
N VAL A 145 -17.92 -0.11 -7.47
CA VAL A 145 -18.43 -0.70 -6.23
C VAL A 145 -17.97 0.13 -5.04
N ASP A 146 -18.91 0.72 -4.32
CA ASP A 146 -18.64 1.49 -3.10
C ASP A 146 -17.83 0.66 -2.09
N GLY A 147 -16.70 1.19 -1.64
CA GLY A 147 -15.80 0.51 -0.72
C GLY A 147 -14.75 -0.39 -1.39
N VAL A 148 -14.75 -0.51 -2.72
CA VAL A 148 -13.70 -1.20 -3.48
C VAL A 148 -12.89 -0.20 -4.30
N TYR A 149 -11.57 -0.30 -4.17
CA TYR A 149 -10.59 0.59 -4.78
C TYR A 149 -9.55 -0.23 -5.53
N ALA A 150 -8.85 0.37 -6.50
CA ALA A 150 -7.74 -0.27 -7.19
C ALA A 150 -6.55 0.68 -7.35
N ALA A 151 -5.34 0.19 -7.08
CA ALA A 151 -4.12 1.01 -6.98
C ALA A 151 -2.95 0.44 -7.79
N GLY A 152 -2.18 1.33 -8.42
CA GLY A 152 -1.04 0.96 -9.26
C GLY A 152 -1.45 0.25 -10.55
N ARG A 153 -0.69 -0.77 -10.95
CA ARG A 153 -0.78 -1.35 -12.31
C ARG A 153 -2.17 -1.91 -12.65
N ILE A 154 -2.92 -2.39 -11.65
CA ILE A 154 -4.23 -3.03 -11.84
C ILE A 154 -5.28 -2.00 -12.26
N ALA A 155 -5.09 -0.74 -11.86
CA ALA A 155 -5.86 0.43 -12.27
C ALA A 155 -5.35 1.07 -13.58
N ASP A 156 -4.62 0.29 -14.39
CA ASP A 156 -4.00 0.70 -15.64
C ASP A 156 -2.96 1.84 -15.55
N GLU A 157 -2.40 2.08 -14.37
CA GLU A 157 -1.30 3.04 -14.23
C GLU A 157 -0.04 2.56 -14.96
N PRO A 158 0.80 3.50 -15.45
CA PRO A 158 2.10 3.18 -16.01
C PRO A 158 2.94 2.29 -15.08
N HIS A 159 3.65 1.34 -15.70
CA HIS A 159 4.46 0.34 -14.99
C HIS A 159 5.79 0.93 -14.50
N GLN A 160 5.74 1.81 -13.51
CA GLN A 160 6.89 2.47 -12.87
C GLN A 160 6.69 2.49 -11.35
N ALA A 161 7.75 2.21 -10.58
CA ALA A 161 7.65 2.11 -9.12
C ALA A 161 7.15 3.40 -8.47
N ILE A 162 7.70 4.56 -8.86
CA ILE A 162 7.29 5.86 -8.29
C ILE A 162 5.84 6.22 -8.66
N ILE A 163 5.37 5.84 -9.85
CA ILE A 163 3.99 6.06 -10.27
C ILE A 163 3.05 5.17 -9.47
N ALA A 164 3.39 3.89 -9.29
CA ALA A 164 2.63 2.97 -8.46
C ALA A 164 2.56 3.44 -7.00
N ALA A 165 3.67 3.94 -6.44
CA ALA A 165 3.70 4.52 -5.09
C ALA A 165 2.78 5.75 -4.99
N GLY A 166 2.91 6.69 -5.93
CA GLY A 166 2.09 7.90 -5.97
C GLY A 166 0.59 7.60 -6.13
N HIS A 167 0.23 6.65 -7.00
CA HIS A 167 -1.16 6.24 -7.13
C HIS A 167 -1.65 5.53 -5.87
N GLY A 168 -0.87 4.61 -5.29
CA GLY A 168 -1.20 3.97 -4.02
C GLY A 168 -1.47 4.96 -2.88
N ALA A 169 -0.65 6.02 -2.77
CA ALA A 169 -0.87 7.10 -1.82
C ALA A 169 -2.20 7.85 -2.08
N LYS A 170 -2.51 8.17 -3.36
CA LYS A 170 -3.79 8.78 -3.73
C LYS A 170 -4.99 7.90 -3.34
N VAL A 171 -4.90 6.60 -3.60
CA VAL A 171 -5.96 5.65 -3.23
C VAL A 171 -6.10 5.53 -1.72
N GLY A 172 -4.99 5.46 -0.98
CA GLY A 172 -5.01 5.50 0.48
C GLY A 172 -5.70 6.76 1.01
N PHE A 173 -5.44 7.92 0.41
CA PHE A 173 -6.11 9.17 0.75
C PHE A 173 -7.61 9.16 0.40
N ALA A 174 -8.01 8.58 -0.74
CA ALA A 174 -9.41 8.40 -1.09
C ALA A 174 -10.15 7.53 -0.06
N VAL A 175 -9.52 6.45 0.41
CA VAL A 175 -10.06 5.58 1.47
C VAL A 175 -10.23 6.34 2.78
N ILE A 176 -9.25 7.16 3.19
CA ILE A 176 -9.35 7.98 4.40
C ILE A 176 -10.55 8.94 4.31
N HIS A 177 -10.70 9.60 3.17
CA HIS A 177 -11.82 10.51 2.91
C HIS A 177 -13.16 9.77 3.00
N ASP A 178 -13.29 8.62 2.34
CA ASP A 178 -14.53 7.83 2.32
C ASP A 178 -14.80 7.07 3.63
N ALA A 179 -13.82 7.03 4.52
CA ALA A 179 -13.95 6.54 5.89
C ALA A 179 -14.40 7.61 6.88
N ASP A 180 -14.61 8.85 6.42
CA ASP A 180 -14.96 10.00 7.28
C ASP A 180 -14.03 10.12 8.50
N VAL A 181 -12.76 9.70 8.33
CA VAL A 181 -11.75 9.88 9.37
C VAL A 181 -11.40 11.35 9.44
N ASN A 182 -11.37 11.89 10.65
CA ASN A 182 -10.91 13.25 10.89
C ASN A 182 -9.38 13.36 10.68
N TYR A 183 -8.98 13.50 9.42
CA TYR A 183 -7.60 13.48 8.96
C TYR A 183 -7.34 14.71 8.09
N TYR A 184 -6.57 15.67 8.61
CA TYR A 184 -6.26 16.87 7.85
C TYR A 184 -5.08 16.62 6.91
N GLN A 185 -3.90 16.44 7.50
CA GLN A 185 -2.63 16.12 6.85
C GLN A 185 -1.72 15.42 7.85
N ASP A 186 -0.68 14.75 7.38
CA ASP A 186 0.18 13.90 8.19
C ASP A 186 1.51 14.58 8.60
N TRP A 187 1.48 15.90 8.68
CA TRP A 187 2.66 16.73 8.93
C TRP A 187 3.15 16.63 10.36
N VAL A 188 4.46 16.45 10.50
CA VAL A 188 5.19 16.67 11.75
C VAL A 188 5.95 17.97 11.61
N VAL A 189 5.54 18.99 12.37
CA VAL A 189 6.06 20.36 12.28
C VAL A 189 6.77 20.76 13.57
N PRO A 190 7.64 21.79 13.55
CA PRO A 190 8.24 22.31 14.77
C PRO A 190 7.19 22.90 15.72
N GLU A 191 7.47 22.82 17.03
CA GLU A 191 6.68 23.46 18.08
C GLU A 191 6.40 24.94 17.74
N GLY A 192 5.14 25.36 17.91
CA GLY A 192 4.72 26.73 17.60
C GLY A 192 4.30 26.95 16.15
N TYR A 193 4.43 25.96 15.26
CA TYR A 193 4.08 26.15 13.84
C TYR A 193 2.61 26.57 13.66
N PHE A 194 1.65 25.89 14.27
CA PHE A 194 0.24 26.28 14.33
C PHE A 194 -0.06 27.10 15.59
N THR A 195 0.36 26.60 16.76
CA THR A 195 0.00 27.18 18.07
C THR A 195 0.55 28.59 18.26
N GLY A 196 1.75 28.89 17.73
CA GLY A 196 2.35 30.23 17.73
C GLY A 196 1.58 31.26 16.90
N ARG A 197 0.68 30.81 16.01
CA ARG A 197 -0.25 31.65 15.24
C ARG A 197 -1.66 31.70 15.86
N GLY A 198 -1.83 31.18 17.08
CA GLY A 198 -3.12 31.10 17.77
C GLY A 198 -4.09 30.11 17.11
N ARG A 199 -3.59 29.08 16.42
CA ARG A 199 -4.40 28.03 15.80
C ARG A 199 -4.22 26.72 16.56
N GLU A 200 -5.28 25.93 16.65
CA GLU A 200 -5.17 24.55 17.11
C GLU A 200 -4.38 23.70 16.11
N VAL A 201 -3.68 22.69 16.61
CA VAL A 201 -2.98 21.71 15.77
C VAL A 201 -4.05 20.90 15.03
N PRO A 202 -4.05 20.88 13.68
CA PRO A 202 -5.04 20.13 12.94
C PRO A 202 -4.98 18.62 13.25
N PRO A 203 -6.10 17.89 13.10
CA PRO A 203 -6.11 16.44 13.21
C PRO A 203 -5.05 15.76 12.33
N ALA A 204 -4.38 14.75 12.87
CA ALA A 204 -3.25 14.03 12.25
C ALA A 204 -1.94 14.82 12.04
N CYS A 205 -1.91 16.12 12.37
CA CYS A 205 -0.66 16.88 12.47
C CYS A 205 -0.06 16.78 13.88
N GLU A 206 1.24 16.94 13.97
CA GLU A 206 1.97 16.94 15.24
C GLU A 206 2.92 18.14 15.31
N GLU A 207 2.96 18.82 16.44
CA GLU A 207 3.99 19.80 16.78
C GLU A 207 5.01 19.13 17.71
N ILE A 208 6.30 19.15 17.34
CA ILE A 208 7.38 18.58 18.14
C ILE A 208 8.45 19.61 18.45
N ASP A 209 9.02 19.53 19.65
CA ASP A 209 10.16 20.35 20.03
C ASP A 209 11.45 19.90 19.31
N ASP A 210 12.53 20.67 19.50
CA ASP A 210 13.81 20.38 18.86
C ASP A 210 14.50 19.12 19.42
N GLU A 211 14.17 18.71 20.64
CA GLU A 211 14.71 17.49 21.27
C GLU A 211 14.11 16.25 20.60
N GLU A 212 12.78 16.17 20.50
CA GLU A 212 12.09 15.08 19.82
C GLU A 212 12.42 15.06 18.33
N ARG A 213 12.57 16.22 17.68
CA ARG A 213 13.04 16.28 16.28
C ARG A 213 14.39 15.58 16.13
N ARG A 214 15.37 15.92 16.96
CA ARG A 214 16.71 15.28 16.94
C ARG A 214 16.63 13.80 17.26
N ARG A 215 15.78 13.39 18.20
CA ARG A 215 15.60 11.98 18.56
C ARG A 215 15.03 11.17 17.39
N ARG A 216 14.06 11.73 16.65
CA ARG A 216 13.49 11.11 15.44
C ARG A 216 14.51 11.05 14.31
N ASP A 217 15.27 12.12 14.10
CA ASP A 217 16.33 12.17 13.09
C ASP A 217 17.42 11.12 13.37
N GLU A 218 17.85 10.98 14.63
CA GLU A 218 18.85 9.99 15.02
C GLU A 218 18.34 8.55 14.83
N ARG A 219 17.09 8.27 15.26
CA ARG A 219 16.46 6.96 15.03
C ARG A 219 16.38 6.64 13.54
N ALA A 220 15.96 7.60 12.71
CA ALA A 220 15.90 7.41 11.26
C ALA A 220 17.29 7.14 10.67
N ARG A 221 18.32 7.86 11.13
CA ARG A 221 19.71 7.65 10.72
C ARG A 221 20.19 6.25 11.09
N GLU A 222 19.96 5.80 12.31
CA GLU A 222 20.34 4.47 12.80
C GLU A 222 19.69 3.35 11.97
N THR A 223 18.37 3.42 11.76
CA THR A 223 17.64 2.46 10.93
C THR A 223 18.22 2.39 9.51
N MET A 224 18.52 3.54 8.89
CA MET A 224 19.06 3.56 7.53
C MET A 224 20.51 3.04 7.47
N VAL A 225 21.33 3.33 8.49
CA VAL A 225 22.70 2.79 8.57
C VAL A 225 22.65 1.27 8.71
N GLU A 226 21.81 0.73 9.60
CA GLU A 226 21.65 -0.71 9.77
C GLU A 226 21.13 -1.39 8.49
N ALA A 227 20.13 -0.78 7.85
CA ALA A 227 19.55 -1.33 6.63
C ALA A 227 20.47 -1.25 5.42
N LEU A 228 21.50 -0.38 5.41
CA LEU A 228 22.36 -0.19 4.24
C LEU A 228 23.83 -0.55 4.50
N SER A 229 24.19 -0.97 5.72
CA SER A 229 25.58 -1.27 6.08
C SER A 229 26.14 -2.48 5.34
N GLU A 230 25.29 -3.47 5.03
CA GLU A 230 25.69 -4.70 4.36
C GLU A 230 24.86 -4.94 3.09
N PRO A 231 25.49 -5.44 2.00
CA PRO A 231 24.77 -5.86 0.81
C PRO A 231 23.71 -6.91 1.13
N LEU A 232 22.59 -6.87 0.41
CA LEU A 232 21.56 -7.89 0.55
C LEU A 232 22.03 -9.20 -0.14
N GLU A 233 22.08 -10.31 0.59
CA GLU A 233 22.49 -11.61 0.03
C GLU A 233 21.43 -12.21 -0.91
N GLU A 234 20.16 -11.86 -0.69
CA GLU A 234 19.04 -12.27 -1.54
C GLU A 234 19.35 -11.92 -3.00
N ARG A 235 18.98 -12.78 -3.95
CA ARG A 235 19.23 -12.58 -5.39
C ARG A 235 17.94 -12.33 -6.18
N PRO A 236 17.97 -11.52 -7.26
CA PRO A 236 16.76 -11.22 -8.00
C PRO A 236 16.19 -12.50 -8.62
N THR A 237 14.87 -12.66 -8.56
CA THR A 237 14.19 -13.78 -9.21
C THR A 237 14.13 -13.55 -10.71
N MET A 238 14.60 -14.53 -11.49
CA MET A 238 14.55 -14.47 -12.94
C MET A 238 13.11 -14.53 -13.46
N HIS A 239 12.88 -14.03 -14.67
CA HIS A 239 11.56 -14.15 -15.29
C HIS A 239 11.21 -15.64 -15.53
N PRO A 240 9.97 -16.10 -15.24
CA PRO A 240 9.60 -17.52 -15.38
C PRO A 240 9.83 -18.11 -16.78
N SER A 241 9.81 -17.29 -17.83
CA SER A 241 10.11 -17.76 -19.20
C SER A 241 11.56 -18.20 -19.38
N VAL A 242 12.50 -17.66 -18.59
CA VAL A 242 13.93 -18.02 -18.67
C VAL A 242 14.18 -19.41 -18.10
N GLU A 243 13.36 -19.84 -17.14
CA GLU A 243 13.46 -21.19 -16.56
C GLU A 243 12.90 -22.25 -17.50
N ARG A 244 11.83 -21.93 -18.25
CA ARG A 244 11.22 -22.86 -19.23
C ARG A 244 12.12 -23.20 -20.42
N ASP A 245 13.09 -22.34 -20.76
CA ASP A 245 14.04 -22.60 -21.86
C ASP A 245 15.23 -23.50 -21.43
N ARG A 246 15.25 -23.97 -20.17
CA ARG A 246 16.31 -24.83 -19.61
C ARG A 246 15.90 -26.29 -19.41
N GLU A 247 14.66 -26.65 -19.73
CA GLU A 247 14.10 -28.02 -19.70
C GLU A 247 13.94 -28.58 -21.13
#